data_AF-A0A958QWT2-F1
#
_entry.id   AF-A0A958QWT2-F1
#
_cell.length_a   1.000
_cell.length_b   1.000
_cell.length_c   1.000
_cell.angle_alpha   90.00
_cell.angle_beta   90.00
_cell.angle_gamma   90.00
#
_symmetry.space_group_name_H-M   'P 1'
#
loop_
_entity.id
_entity.type
_entity.pdbx_description
1 polymer ?
#
loop_
_entity_poly.entity_id
_entity_poly.type
_entity_poly.pdbx_seq_one_letter_code
_entity_poly.pdbx_strand_id
1 'polypeptide(L)' 'MRYIIRMLKSGLLRDGELSCSQEGTVQGSCISPILANIFAHYAIDEWLEGTV' A
#
# COMPACT_ATOMS: atom_id res chain seq x y z
N MET A 1 -14.45 0.84 6.07
CA MET A 1 -13.20 0.33 6.72
C MET A 1 -12.92 -1.17 6.56
N ARG A 2 -13.90 -2.07 6.62
CA ARG A 2 -13.68 -3.54 6.56
C ARG A 2 -12.75 -4.02 5.42
N TYR A 3 -12.96 -3.56 4.18
CA TYR A 3 -12.19 -4.03 3.03
C TYR A 3 -10.76 -3.48 2.99
N ILE A 4 -10.58 -2.21 3.38
CA ILE A 4 -9.24 -1.60 3.51
C ILE A 4 -8.38 -2.42 4.46
N ILE A 5 -8.89 -2.74 5.64
CA ILE A 5 -8.17 -3.56 6.64
C ILE A 5 -7.81 -4.95 6.06
N ARG A 6 -8.73 -5.59 5.33
CA ARG A 6 -8.47 -6.91 4.72
C ARG A 6 -7.42 -6.85 3.62
N MET A 7 -7.40 -5.79 2.82
CA MET A 7 -6.43 -5.61 1.74
C MET A 7 -5.03 -5.27 2.25
N LEU A 8 -4.94 -4.63 3.43
CA LEU A 8 -3.68 -4.35 4.12
C LEU A 8 -3.17 -5.57 4.90
N LYS A 9 -4.06 -6.40 5.45
CA LYS A 9 -3.70 -7.57 6.29
C LYS A 9 -3.78 -8.92 5.56
N SER A 10 -4.09 -8.95 4.27
CA SER A 10 -4.14 -10.19 3.52
C SER A 10 -2.74 -10.81 3.44
N GLY A 11 -2.64 -12.14 3.53
CA GLY A 11 -1.43 -12.88 3.24
C GLY A 11 -1.34 -13.28 1.77
N LEU A 12 -0.13 -13.58 1.30
CA LEU A 12 0.16 -14.19 0.00
C LEU A 12 0.21 -15.71 0.18
N LEU A 13 -0.72 -16.43 -0.46
CA LEU A 13 -0.64 -17.89 -0.58
C LEU A 13 0.24 -18.23 -1.80
N ARG A 14 1.38 -18.86 -1.57
CA ARG A 14 2.31 -19.28 -2.62
C ARG A 14 2.81 -20.68 -2.32
N ASP A 15 2.76 -21.57 -3.31
CA ASP A 15 3.28 -22.95 -3.22
C ASP A 15 2.73 -23.75 -2.02
N GLY A 16 1.48 -23.48 -1.61
CA GLY A 16 0.81 -24.12 -0.47
C GLY A 16 1.11 -23.48 0.89
N GLU A 17 2.01 -22.49 0.95
CA GLU A 17 2.35 -21.76 2.17
C GLU A 17 1.71 -20.36 2.18
N LEU A 18 1.09 -20.01 3.31
CA LEU A 18 0.55 -18.67 3.54
C LEU A 18 1.64 -17.79 4.18
N SER A 19 2.14 -16.83 3.42
CA SER A 19 3.07 -15.83 3.91
C SER A 19 2.33 -14.52 4.23
N CYS A 20 2.41 -14.08 5.48
CA CYS A 20 1.89 -12.78 5.90
C CYS A 20 3.06 -11.80 6.00
N SER A 21 3.06 -10.75 5.19
CA SER A 21 4.00 -9.65 5.39
C SER A 21 3.52 -8.76 6.54
N GLN A 22 4.45 -8.30 7.37
CA GLN A 22 4.15 -7.26 8.37
C GLN A 22 4.13 -5.85 7.75
N GLU A 23 4.66 -5.70 6.54
CA GLU A 23 4.79 -4.43 5.83
C GLU A 23 4.25 -4.51 4.40
N GLY A 24 3.71 -3.39 3.92
CA GLY A 24 3.19 -3.27 2.56
C GLY A 24 1.84 -3.95 2.33
N THR A 25 1.50 -4.13 1.05
CA THR A 25 0.28 -4.82 0.60
C THR A 25 0.67 -6.03 -0.22
N VAL A 26 -0.16 -7.07 -0.24
CA VAL A 26 0.06 -8.24 -1.10
C VAL A 26 0.19 -7.79 -2.55
N GLN A 27 1.15 -8.35 -3.28
CA GLN A 27 1.35 -8.08 -4.70
C GLN A 27 0.03 -8.33 -5.46
N GLY A 28 -0.45 -7.32 -6.19
CA GLY A 28 -1.72 -7.38 -6.92
C GLY A 28 -2.94 -6.85 -6.15
N SER A 29 -2.78 -6.36 -4.92
CA SER A 29 -3.86 -5.67 -4.20
C SER A 29 -4.20 -4.35 -4.90
N CYS A 30 -5.47 -4.15 -5.27
CA CYS A 30 -5.90 -2.94 -5.98
C CYS A 30 -5.82 -1.64 -5.14
N ILE A 31 -5.56 -1.74 -3.83
CA ILE A 31 -5.32 -0.59 -2.95
C ILE A 31 -3.90 -0.01 -3.15
N SER A 32 -2.97 -0.79 -3.72
CA SER A 32 -1.58 -0.37 -3.92
C SER A 32 -1.44 0.91 -4.76
N PRO A 33 -2.00 1.04 -5.98
CA PRO A 33 -1.90 2.27 -6.76
C PRO A 33 -2.62 3.46 -6.10
N ILE A 34 -3.67 3.19 -5.31
CA ILE A 34 -4.42 4.25 -4.60
C ILE A 34 -3.54 4.86 -3.50
N LEU A 35 -2.93 4.03 -2.66
CA LEU A 35 -2.03 4.49 -1.60
C LEU A 35 -0.79 5.16 -2.17
N ALA A 36 -0.23 4.63 -3.26
CA ALA A 36 0.89 5.23 -3.96
C ALA A 36 0.58 6.65 -4.44
N ASN A 37 -0.60 6.88 -5.04
CA ASN A 37 -0.99 8.20 -5.52
C ASN A 37 -1.23 9.19 -4.38
N ILE A 38 -1.90 8.76 -3.29
CA ILE A 38 -2.10 9.62 -2.11
C ILE A 38 -0.75 10.05 -1.53
N PHE A 39 0.17 9.10 -1.38
CA PHE A 39 1.51 9.40 -0.88
C PHE A 39 2.30 10.28 -1.86
N ALA A 40 2.18 10.05 -3.16
CA ALA A 40 2.83 10.86 -4.18
C ALA A 40 2.37 12.32 -4.12
N HIS A 41 1.06 12.58 -3.99
CA HIS A 41 0.55 13.93 -3.80
C HIS A 41 1.17 14.60 -2.57
N TYR A 42 1.11 13.92 -1.42
CA TYR A 42 1.72 14.44 -0.19
C TYR A 42 3.21 14.75 -0.35
N ALA A 43 3.99 13.81 -0.90
CA ALA A 43 5.44 13.98 -1.05
C ALA A 43 5.80 15.07 -2.07
N ILE A 44 5.02 15.22 -3.14
CA ILE A 44 5.21 16.27 -4.14
C ILE A 44 4.87 17.64 -3.53
N ASP A 45 3.79 17.73 -2.78
CA ASP A 45 3.37 18.98 -2.12
C ASP A 45 4.43 19.42 -1.09
N GLU A 46 4.89 18.52 -0.23
CA GLU A 46 5.96 18.80 0.75
C GLU A 46 7.26 19.23 0.06
N TRP A 47 7.61 18.60 -1.07
CA TRP A 47 8.79 18.98 -1.84
C TRP A 47 8.68 20.37 -2.46
N LEU A 48 7.52 20.72 -3.02
CA LEU A 48 7.28 22.03 -3.62
C LEU A 48 7.33 23.13 -2.56
N GLU A 49 6.67 22.94 -1.42
CA GLU A 49 6.69 23.89 -0.29
C GLU A 49 8.10 24.11 0.27
N GLY A 50 8.95 23.08 0.26
CA GLY A 50 10.33 23.18 0.76
C GLY A 50 11.35 23.73 -0.24
N THR A 51 11.03 23.75 -1.54
CA THR A 51 11.99 24.11 -2.61
C THR A 51 11.69 25.46 -3.27
N VAL A 52 10.42 25.90 -3.28
CA VAL A 52 9.96 27.15 -3.89
C VAL A 52 9.78 28.23 -2.82
#